data_AF-M0LG71-F1
#
_entry.id   AF-M0LG71-F1
#
_cell.length_a   1.000
_cell.length_b   1.000
_cell.length_c   1.000
_cell.angle_alpha   90.00
_cell.angle_beta   90.00
_cell.angle_gamma   90.00
#
_symmetry.space_group_name_H-M   'P 1'
#
loop_
_entity.id
_entity.type
_entity.pdbx_description
1 polymer ?
#
loop_
_entity_poly.entity_id
_entity_poly.type
_entity_poly.pdbx_seq_one_letter_code
_entity_poly.pdbx_strand_id
1 'polypeptide(L)'
;MSGDEPVAPEAVPDPLVERLVALDVPELRAVRTYVERLLDYARPPLTDRIRAEASGELLEIDDHGGSALVRKRPPNQEESDADPGIVSLYRVTRERHIGGEETLHWSFLGDVRNPTLTDCDHCGGSVDEHAETCPHCGSELPDSNREGER
;
A
#
# COMPACT_ATOMS: atom_id res chain seq x y z
N MET A 1 30.55 17.39 -36.36
CA MET A 1 29.87 16.37 -35.55
C MET A 1 28.51 16.95 -35.22
N SER A 2 27.55 16.81 -36.13
CA SER A 2 26.19 17.28 -35.90
C SER A 2 25.57 16.32 -34.89
N GLY A 3 25.49 16.74 -33.63
CA GLY A 3 24.72 16.02 -32.63
C GLY A 3 23.26 16.17 -33.00
N ASP A 4 22.57 15.03 -33.13
CA ASP A 4 21.13 14.98 -33.35
C ASP A 4 20.43 15.85 -32.30
N GLU A 5 19.71 16.87 -32.75
CA GLU A 5 18.94 17.74 -31.86
C GLU A 5 17.82 16.90 -31.24
N PRO A 6 17.64 16.92 -29.91
CA PRO A 6 16.67 16.06 -29.26
C PRO A 6 15.26 16.40 -29.73
N VAL A 7 14.62 15.47 -30.43
CA VAL A 7 13.23 15.60 -30.88
C VAL A 7 12.31 15.51 -29.67
N ALA A 8 11.50 16.55 -29.46
CA ALA A 8 10.50 16.57 -28.40
C ALA A 8 9.41 15.49 -28.66
N PRO A 9 8.93 14.78 -27.62
CA PRO A 9 7.80 13.87 -27.77
C PRO A 9 6.56 14.63 -28.26
N GLU A 10 5.75 14.03 -29.13
CA GLU A 10 4.54 14.65 -29.72
C GLU A 10 3.52 15.16 -28.68
N ALA A 11 3.60 14.67 -27.44
CA ALA A 11 2.75 15.08 -26.34
C ALA A 11 3.12 16.44 -25.70
N VAL A 12 4.27 17.03 -26.04
CA VAL A 12 4.74 18.30 -25.46
C VAL A 12 4.42 19.48 -26.38
N PRO A 13 3.65 20.49 -25.93
CA PRO A 13 3.32 21.64 -26.76
C PRO A 13 4.55 22.46 -27.20
N ASP A 14 4.59 22.91 -28.45
CA ASP A 14 5.71 23.69 -29.02
C ASP A 14 6.13 24.90 -28.15
N PRO A 15 5.22 25.70 -27.57
CA PRO A 15 5.62 26.84 -26.72
C PRO A 15 6.39 26.42 -25.46
N LEU A 16 6.21 25.19 -24.99
CA LEU A 16 6.98 24.65 -23.87
C LEU A 16 8.35 24.17 -24.33
N VAL A 17 8.44 23.56 -25.52
CA VAL A 17 9.70 23.14 -26.13
C VAL A 17 10.61 24.35 -26.34
N GLU A 18 10.10 25.41 -26.96
CA GLU A 18 10.84 26.66 -27.19
C GLU A 18 11.39 27.24 -25.88
N ARG A 19 10.57 27.24 -24.81
CA ARG A 19 10.99 27.72 -23.50
C ARG A 19 12.06 26.85 -22.86
N LEU A 20 12.00 25.52 -23.03
CA LEU A 20 13.00 24.60 -22.49
C LEU A 20 14.34 24.71 -23.24
N VAL A 21 14.32 24.86 -24.56
CA VAL A 21 15.54 25.02 -25.38
C VAL A 21 16.27 26.33 -25.08
N ALA A 22 15.54 27.36 -24.63
CA ALA A 22 16.14 28.64 -24.22
C ALA A 22 16.84 28.61 -22.84
N LEU A 23 16.66 27.55 -22.05
CA LEU A 23 17.25 27.43 -20.71
C LEU A 23 18.71 26.97 -20.77
N ASP A 24 19.50 27.42 -19.80
CA ASP A 24 20.84 26.88 -19.59
C ASP A 24 20.83 25.51 -18.86
N VAL A 25 22.00 24.86 -18.78
CA VAL A 25 22.12 23.53 -18.17
C VAL A 25 21.69 23.51 -16.68
N PRO A 26 22.12 24.46 -15.82
CA PRO A 26 21.60 24.61 -14.46
C PRO A 26 20.06 24.71 -14.39
N GLU A 27 19.45 25.55 -15.23
CA GLU A 27 18.01 25.76 -15.27
C GLU A 27 17.27 24.51 -15.72
N LEU A 28 17.76 23.81 -16.75
CA LEU A 28 17.21 22.52 -17.19
C LEU A 28 17.23 21.47 -16.08
N ARG A 29 18.30 21.41 -15.27
CA ARG A 29 18.35 20.51 -14.10
C ARG A 29 17.32 20.91 -13.04
N ALA A 30 17.15 22.20 -12.79
CA ALA A 30 16.14 22.69 -11.84
C ALA A 30 14.72 22.33 -12.30
N VAL A 31 14.43 22.51 -13.60
CA VAL A 31 13.16 22.09 -14.20
C VAL A 31 12.95 20.59 -14.04
N ARG A 32 13.94 19.76 -14.35
CA ARG A 32 13.86 18.30 -14.15
C ARG A 32 13.49 17.95 -12.71
N THR A 33 14.19 18.51 -11.72
CA THR A 33 13.88 18.26 -10.30
C THR A 33 12.48 18.70 -9.92
N TYR A 34 11.99 19.82 -10.47
CA TYR A 34 10.64 20.29 -10.21
C TYR A 34 9.58 19.38 -10.87
N VAL A 35 9.81 18.94 -12.10
CA VAL A 35 8.94 17.99 -12.80
C VAL A 35 8.89 16.66 -12.04
N GLU A 36 10.01 16.13 -11.58
CA GLU A 36 10.07 14.93 -10.74
C GLU A 36 9.20 15.08 -9.47
N ARG A 37 9.26 16.24 -8.80
CA ARG A 37 8.40 16.55 -7.64
C ARG A 37 6.92 16.64 -8.00
N LEU A 38 6.58 17.24 -9.14
CA LEU A 38 5.20 17.32 -9.61
C LEU A 38 4.63 15.94 -9.93
N LEU A 39 5.42 15.07 -10.56
CA LEU A 39 5.05 13.69 -10.83
C LEU A 39 4.86 12.89 -9.54
N ASP A 40 5.71 13.12 -8.53
CA ASP A 40 5.55 12.49 -7.21
C ASP A 40 4.29 13.00 -6.48
N TYR A 41 3.96 14.29 -6.58
CA TYR A 41 2.76 14.88 -5.97
C TYR A 41 1.47 14.45 -6.65
N ALA A 42 1.45 14.38 -7.98
CA ALA A 42 0.28 13.97 -8.76
C ALA A 42 -0.02 12.46 -8.66
N ARG A 43 0.89 11.70 -8.06
CA ARG A 43 0.77 10.25 -7.92
C ARG A 43 -0.41 9.87 -7.03
N PRO A 44 -1.28 8.95 -7.46
CA PRO A 44 -2.32 8.39 -6.59
C PRO A 44 -1.70 7.75 -5.34
N PRO A 45 -2.34 7.87 -4.16
CA PRO A 45 -1.95 7.17 -2.93
C PRO A 45 -1.73 5.67 -3.14
N LEU A 46 -0.84 5.05 -2.33
CA LEU A 46 -0.47 3.63 -2.53
C LEU A 46 -1.68 2.73 -2.30
N THR A 47 -2.42 3.08 -1.28
CA THR A 47 -3.70 2.49 -0.88
C THR A 47 -4.70 2.45 -2.04
N ASP A 48 -4.85 3.52 -2.80
CA ASP A 48 -5.81 3.58 -3.91
C ASP A 48 -5.42 2.65 -5.05
N ARG A 49 -4.13 2.58 -5.39
CA ARG A 49 -3.63 1.61 -6.38
C ARG A 49 -3.80 0.18 -5.92
N ILE A 50 -3.48 -0.11 -4.66
CA ILE A 50 -3.66 -1.44 -4.07
C ILE A 50 -5.11 -1.88 -4.19
N ARG A 51 -6.07 -1.02 -3.83
CA ARG A 51 -7.51 -1.35 -3.93
C ARG A 51 -7.95 -1.61 -5.36
N ALA A 52 -7.38 -0.91 -6.34
CA ALA A 52 -7.73 -1.07 -7.75
C ALA A 52 -7.14 -2.34 -8.39
N GLU A 53 -5.93 -2.74 -7.98
CA GLU A 53 -5.15 -3.79 -8.64
C GLU A 53 -5.12 -5.13 -7.87
N ALA A 54 -5.48 -5.14 -6.59
CA ALA A 54 -5.43 -6.35 -5.78
C ALA A 54 -6.42 -7.42 -6.27
N SER A 55 -5.98 -8.67 -6.18
CA SER A 55 -6.85 -9.84 -6.36
C SER A 55 -7.30 -10.41 -5.02
N GLY A 56 -8.58 -10.78 -4.95
CA GLY A 56 -9.21 -11.32 -3.75
C GLY A 56 -9.76 -10.25 -2.81
N GLU A 57 -10.28 -10.69 -1.66
CA GLU A 57 -10.83 -9.80 -0.63
C GLU A 57 -9.70 -9.18 0.20
N LEU A 58 -9.61 -7.84 0.15
CA LEU A 58 -8.73 -7.04 1.00
C LEU A 58 -9.41 -6.79 2.34
N LEU A 59 -8.72 -7.10 3.44
CA LEU A 59 -9.23 -6.89 4.79
C LEU A 59 -8.70 -5.58 5.39
N GLU A 60 -7.41 -5.31 5.21
CA GLU A 60 -6.74 -4.14 5.78
C GLU A 60 -5.55 -3.69 4.93
N ILE A 61 -5.30 -2.38 4.92
CA ILE A 61 -4.15 -1.75 4.27
C ILE A 61 -3.54 -0.71 5.21
N ASP A 62 -2.34 -0.98 5.71
CA ASP A 62 -1.54 -0.06 6.52
C ASP A 62 -0.47 0.60 5.67
N ASP A 63 -0.64 1.90 5.36
CA ASP A 63 0.33 2.66 4.56
C ASP A 63 1.47 3.23 5.43
N HIS A 64 2.71 2.90 5.08
CA HIS A 64 3.93 3.43 5.70
C HIS A 64 4.74 4.32 4.73
N GLY A 65 4.08 4.92 3.73
CA GLY A 65 4.62 5.91 2.80
C GLY A 65 5.48 5.32 1.67
N GLY A 66 6.45 4.47 2.01
CA GLY A 66 7.30 3.76 1.04
C GLY A 66 6.82 2.34 0.71
N SER A 67 6.03 1.75 1.60
CA SER A 67 5.40 0.46 1.42
C SER A 67 4.10 0.43 2.21
N ALA A 68 3.17 -0.42 1.80
CA ALA A 68 2.01 -0.75 2.59
C ALA A 68 2.06 -2.21 3.05
N LEU A 69 1.51 -2.50 4.23
CA LEU A 69 1.19 -3.85 4.65
C LEU A 69 -0.26 -4.12 4.27
N VAL A 70 -0.51 -5.27 3.65
CA VAL A 70 -1.84 -5.64 3.13
C VAL A 70 -2.21 -7.01 3.66
N ARG A 71 -3.37 -7.09 4.31
CA ARG A 71 -3.98 -8.36 4.73
C ARG A 71 -5.06 -8.74 3.72
N LYS A 72 -5.00 -9.96 3.20
CA LYS A 72 -6.02 -10.50 2.30
C LYS A 72 -6.42 -11.92 2.66
N ARG A 73 -7.63 -12.31 2.27
CA ARG A 73 -8.04 -13.71 2.38
C ARG A 73 -7.20 -14.57 1.41
N PRO A 74 -6.64 -15.72 1.85
CA PRO A 74 -5.92 -16.62 0.97
C PRO A 74 -6.84 -17.12 -0.15
N PRO A 75 -6.35 -17.24 -1.40
CA PRO A 75 -7.18 -17.60 -2.55
C PRO A 75 -7.77 -19.02 -2.48
N ASN A 76 -7.25 -19.90 -1.60
CA ASN A 76 -7.68 -21.30 -1.50
C ASN A 76 -8.71 -21.56 -0.38
N GLN A 77 -9.29 -20.53 0.23
CA GLN A 77 -10.24 -20.68 1.35
C GLN A 77 -11.71 -20.85 0.92
N GLU A 78 -12.01 -21.05 -0.36
CA GLU A 78 -13.42 -21.13 -0.79
C GLU A 78 -14.19 -22.33 -0.22
N GLU A 79 -13.55 -23.47 0.15
CA GLU A 79 -14.29 -24.65 0.67
C GLU A 79 -13.48 -25.61 1.59
N SER A 80 -12.48 -25.13 2.35
CA SER A 80 -11.62 -26.02 3.17
C SER A 80 -11.60 -25.60 4.64
N ASP A 81 -11.37 -26.56 5.54
CA ASP A 81 -11.20 -26.47 7.02
C ASP A 81 -10.09 -25.50 7.50
N ALA A 82 -9.76 -24.48 6.71
CA ALA A 82 -8.85 -23.41 7.07
C ALA A 82 -9.54 -22.47 8.06
N ASP A 83 -8.89 -22.26 9.20
CA ASP A 83 -9.31 -21.32 10.24
C ASP A 83 -9.59 -19.93 9.62
N PRO A 84 -10.84 -19.41 9.68
CA PRO A 84 -11.19 -18.09 9.15
C PRO A 84 -10.44 -16.96 9.87
N GLY A 85 -9.85 -17.25 11.02
CA GLY A 85 -8.93 -16.37 11.72
C GLY A 85 -7.54 -16.27 11.08
N ILE A 86 -7.22 -16.96 9.99
CA ILE A 86 -5.90 -16.88 9.34
C ILE A 86 -5.98 -16.15 7.99
N VAL A 87 -5.17 -15.10 7.86
CA VAL A 87 -5.10 -14.23 6.68
C VAL A 87 -3.67 -14.08 6.17
N SER A 88 -3.50 -13.92 4.87
CA SER A 88 -2.18 -13.76 4.27
C SER A 88 -1.74 -12.30 4.32
N LEU A 89 -0.55 -12.06 4.87
CA LEU A 89 0.08 -10.75 4.98
C LEU A 89 1.07 -10.54 3.83
N TYR A 90 0.96 -9.37 3.19
CA TYR A 90 1.83 -8.95 2.10
C TYR A 90 2.46 -7.59 2.41
N ARG A 91 3.71 -7.41 1.98
CA ARG A 91 4.29 -6.10 1.80
C ARG A 91 4.13 -5.68 0.35
N VAL A 92 3.56 -4.51 0.12
CA VAL A 92 3.38 -3.95 -1.22
C VAL A 92 4.24 -2.71 -1.38
N THR A 93 5.06 -2.70 -2.42
CA THR A 93 5.93 -1.58 -2.79
C THR A 93 5.66 -1.16 -4.22
N ARG A 94 5.91 0.12 -4.52
CA ARG A 94 5.94 0.59 -5.91
C ARG A 94 7.29 0.26 -6.53
N GLU A 95 7.25 -0.37 -7.68
CA GLU A 95 8.44 -0.66 -8.49
C GLU A 95 8.37 0.16 -9.78
N ARG A 96 9.36 1.03 -9.99
CA ARG A 96 9.48 1.83 -11.23
C ARG A 96 10.31 1.07 -12.24
N HIS A 97 9.74 0.81 -13.40
CA HIS A 97 10.44 0.23 -14.53
C HIS A 97 11.21 1.29 -15.32
N ILE A 98 12.19 0.84 -16.11
CA ILE A 98 13.09 1.70 -16.89
C ILE A 98 12.32 2.55 -17.93
N GLY A 99 11.07 2.23 -18.24
CA GLY A 99 10.18 3.01 -19.12
C GLY A 99 9.29 4.04 -18.42
N GLY A 100 9.40 4.22 -17.09
CA GLY A 100 8.52 5.10 -16.32
C GLY A 100 7.18 4.47 -15.92
N GLU A 101 6.87 3.28 -16.43
CA GLU A 101 5.76 2.46 -15.94
C GLU A 101 6.02 2.05 -14.49
N GLU A 102 4.98 2.08 -13.67
CA GLU A 102 5.07 1.72 -12.24
C GLU A 102 4.10 0.58 -11.95
N THR A 103 4.63 -0.52 -11.42
CA THR A 103 3.83 -1.68 -11.01
C THR A 103 3.85 -1.83 -9.49
N LEU A 104 2.83 -2.51 -8.96
CA LEU A 104 2.84 -2.95 -7.57
C LEU A 104 3.64 -4.25 -7.45
N HIS A 105 4.69 -4.23 -6.65
CA HIS A 105 5.42 -5.42 -6.25
C HIS A 105 4.86 -5.96 -4.95
N TRP A 106 4.38 -7.20 -4.97
CA TRP A 106 3.76 -7.89 -3.83
C TRP A 106 4.71 -8.93 -3.26
N SER A 107 5.16 -8.75 -2.02
CA SER A 107 5.98 -9.73 -1.31
C SER A 107 5.15 -10.40 -0.22
N PHE A 108 4.95 -11.71 -0.31
CA PHE A 108 4.29 -12.49 0.75
C PHE A 108 5.18 -12.57 1.98
N LEU A 109 4.63 -12.22 3.14
CA LEU A 109 5.35 -12.25 4.42
C LEU A 109 4.98 -13.46 5.28
N GLY A 110 3.85 -14.11 5.01
CA GLY A 110 3.35 -15.24 5.78
C GLY A 110 1.86 -15.11 6.07
N ASP A 111 1.31 -16.15 6.69
CA ASP A 111 -0.06 -16.15 7.20
C ASP A 111 -0.07 -15.72 8.67
N VAL A 112 -0.96 -14.81 9.01
CA VAL A 112 -1.09 -14.21 10.35
C VAL A 112 -2.51 -14.37 10.86
N ARG A 113 -2.68 -14.30 12.19
CA ARG A 113 -4.02 -14.22 12.76
C ARG A 113 -4.66 -12.88 12.38
N ASN A 114 -5.88 -12.96 11.87
CA ASN A 114 -6.77 -11.83 11.69
C ASN A 114 -7.30 -11.46 13.08
N PRO A 115 -6.97 -10.28 13.62
CA PRO A 115 -7.51 -9.88 14.90
C PRO A 115 -9.02 -9.67 14.76
N THR A 116 -9.78 -10.52 15.42
CA THR A 116 -11.21 -10.36 15.65
C THR A 116 -11.36 -9.31 16.73
N LEU A 117 -11.65 -8.08 16.34
CA LEU A 117 -11.80 -6.98 17.27
C LEU A 117 -13.17 -7.05 17.94
N THR A 118 -13.17 -7.06 19.26
CA THR A 118 -14.35 -6.90 20.11
C THR A 118 -14.25 -5.59 20.88
N ASP A 119 -15.37 -5.00 21.25
CA ASP A 119 -15.37 -3.81 22.09
C ASP A 119 -15.25 -4.22 23.56
N CYS A 120 -14.34 -3.57 24.28
CA CYS A 120 -14.18 -3.81 25.72
C CYS A 120 -15.44 -3.34 26.47
N ASP A 121 -16.09 -4.24 27.21
CA ASP A 121 -17.30 -3.92 28.00
C ASP A 121 -17.10 -2.81 29.03
N HIS A 122 -15.85 -2.57 29.47
CA HIS A 122 -15.54 -1.60 30.52
C HIS A 122 -15.25 -0.19 29.97
N CYS A 123 -14.57 -0.07 28.82
CA CYS A 123 -14.15 1.23 28.27
C CYS A 123 -14.63 1.53 26.84
N GLY A 124 -15.20 0.53 26.15
CA GLY A 124 -15.63 0.63 24.76
C GLY A 124 -14.49 0.72 23.74
N GLY A 125 -13.24 0.50 24.15
CA GLY A 125 -12.10 0.43 23.22
C GLY A 125 -12.07 -0.91 22.49
N SER A 126 -11.76 -0.89 21.19
CA SER A 126 -11.64 -2.11 20.39
C SER A 126 -10.36 -2.87 20.75
N VAL A 127 -10.51 -4.14 21.08
CA VAL A 127 -9.44 -5.04 21.56
C VAL A 127 -9.52 -6.36 20.80
N ASP A 128 -8.40 -7.06 20.66
CA ASP A 128 -8.41 -8.42 20.11
C ASP A 128 -9.22 -9.33 21.05
N GLU A 129 -10.12 -10.17 20.50
CA GLU A 129 -10.93 -11.10 21.28
C GLU A 129 -10.10 -12.12 22.07
N HIS A 130 -8.85 -12.36 21.66
CA HIS A 130 -7.90 -13.24 22.34
C HIS A 130 -6.99 -12.49 23.32
N ALA A 131 -7.12 -11.17 23.45
CA ALA A 131 -6.36 -10.43 24.44
C ALA A 131 -6.88 -10.79 25.84
N GLU A 132 -6.00 -11.20 26.75
CA GLU A 132 -6.37 -11.48 28.15
C GLU A 132 -6.67 -10.19 28.93
N THR A 133 -6.17 -9.04 28.46
CA THR A 133 -6.31 -7.75 29.12
C THR A 133 -6.48 -6.62 28.11
N CYS A 134 -7.38 -5.69 28.40
CA CYS A 134 -7.61 -4.51 27.59
C CYS A 134 -6.40 -3.55 27.64
N PRO A 135 -5.72 -3.25 26.51
CA PRO A 135 -4.59 -2.31 26.48
C PRO A 135 -5.01 -0.86 26.75
N HIS A 136 -6.30 -0.54 26.68
CA HIS A 136 -6.81 0.82 26.91
C HIS A 136 -7.14 1.11 28.37
N CYS A 137 -7.65 0.13 29.14
CA CYS A 137 -8.09 0.36 30.53
C CYS A 137 -7.58 -0.66 31.55
N GLY A 138 -6.92 -1.74 31.12
CA GLY A 138 -6.37 -2.76 32.00
C GLY A 138 -7.39 -3.74 32.58
N SER A 139 -8.65 -3.72 32.11
CA SER A 139 -9.64 -4.73 32.52
C SER A 139 -9.30 -6.09 31.93
N GLU A 140 -9.47 -7.16 32.72
CA GLU A 140 -9.44 -8.53 32.21
C GLU A 140 -10.58 -8.72 31.20
N LEU A 141 -10.28 -9.31 30.06
CA LEU A 141 -11.27 -9.60 29.02
C LEU A 141 -11.78 -11.03 29.19
N PRO A 142 -13.06 -11.31 28.89
CA PRO A 142 -13.62 -12.65 29.05
C PRO A 142 -12.95 -13.63 28.07
N ASP A 143 -12.35 -14.70 28.60
CA ASP A 143 -11.82 -15.82 27.81
C ASP A 143 -12.95 -16.42 26.95
N SER A 144 -12.94 -16.18 25.64
CA SER A 144 -13.89 -16.79 24.70
C SER A 144 -13.60 -18.28 24.41
N ASN A 145 -12.53 -18.85 24.99
CA ASN A 145 -12.15 -20.26 24.84
C ASN A 145 -12.45 -21.13 26.09
N ARG A 146 -13.69 -21.08 26.60
CA ARG A 146 -14.20 -22.04 27.60
C ARG A 146 -15.57 -22.64 27.27
N GLU A 147 -15.75 -23.18 26.07
CA GLU A 147 -16.81 -24.18 25.84
C GLU A 147 -16.27 -25.35 25.01
N GLY A 148 -15.93 -26.46 25.69
CA GLY A 148 -15.42 -27.65 25.03
C GLY A 148 -14.95 -28.82 25.90
N GLU A 149 -15.28 -28.90 27.20
CA GLU A 149 -15.12 -30.14 27.97
C GLU A 149 -16.46 -30.50 28.63
N ARG A 150 -17.19 -31.41 27.99
CA ARG A 150 -18.20 -32.25 28.61
C ARG A 150 -18.12 -33.66 28.04
#